data_AF-A0A9W8S9G0-F1
#
_entry.id   AF-A0A9W8S9G0-F1
#
_cell.length_a   1.000
_cell.length_b   1.000
_cell.length_c   1.000
_cell.angle_alpha   90.00
_cell.angle_beta   90.00
_cell.angle_gamma   90.00
#
_symmetry.space_group_name_H-M   'P 1'
#
loop_
_entity.id
_entity.type
_entity.pdbx_description
1 polymer ?
#
loop_
_entity_poly.entity_id
_entity_poly.type
_entity_poly.pdbx_seq_one_letter_code
_entity_poly.pdbx_strand_id
1 'polypeptide(L)'
;MESLLSLAFDNLSSYDGPKVRKGLRQVEGLLAQICLSNANSRNDRAHRGRDPDDDGSEMPSPQQKDLAQLSQDPAFREFFKLQEGFEWNVPMRLIGTLDRLMAKGGDGGNDLLILSALDLIQGALLLHPPSKSLFAREQNMNLLLDLLEPFNCPAIQSATLLTLVTALIDTPVNTRTFESLDGLLTVTSLFKSRSTAREVKLKLVEFLYFYLMPEIPSIPRADQRDSVPGMLQRSPSKLVGAFNAESRRKRSGSDPESDVYLTTEEKQELLSQHLSSVEDLVKDLRNCAPFGGVVC
;
A
#
# COMPACT_ATOMS: atom_id res chain seq x y z
N MET A 1 -22.77 8.17 1.70
CA MET A 1 -21.33 8.06 1.97
C MET A 1 -20.71 9.43 2.17
N GLU A 2 -20.96 10.38 1.27
CA GLU A 2 -20.52 11.79 1.36
C GLU A 2 -20.76 12.43 2.73
N SER A 3 -21.97 12.33 3.30
CA SER A 3 -22.27 12.89 4.64
C SER A 3 -21.41 12.31 5.77
N LEU A 4 -21.08 11.01 5.69
CA LEU A 4 -20.18 10.36 6.65
C LEU A 4 -18.74 10.86 6.48
N LEU A 5 -18.29 10.98 5.22
CA LEU A 5 -16.98 11.54 4.91
C LEU A 5 -16.87 13.00 5.35
N SER A 6 -17.90 13.81 5.13
CA SER A 6 -17.94 15.21 5.56
C SER A 6 -17.74 15.32 7.07
N LEU A 7 -18.52 14.56 7.84
CA LEU A 7 -18.42 14.56 9.30
C LEU A 7 -17.04 14.04 9.77
N ALA A 8 -16.50 13.02 9.11
CA ALA A 8 -15.17 12.51 9.41
C ALA A 8 -14.10 13.57 9.13
N PHE A 9 -14.19 14.29 8.01
CA PHE A 9 -13.22 15.29 7.60
C PHE A 9 -13.25 16.53 8.48
N ASP A 10 -14.43 16.97 8.92
CA ASP A 10 -14.57 18.03 9.93
C ASP A 10 -13.81 17.66 11.21
N ASN A 11 -13.97 16.42 11.68
CA ASN A 11 -13.26 15.91 12.84
C ASN A 11 -11.73 15.80 12.61
N LEU A 12 -11.30 15.30 11.45
CA LEU A 12 -9.88 15.17 11.07
C LEU A 12 -9.18 16.52 10.92
N SER A 13 -9.91 17.55 10.49
CA SER A 13 -9.39 18.92 10.35
C SER A 13 -9.17 19.62 11.69
N SER A 14 -9.65 19.04 12.80
CA SER A 14 -9.52 19.62 14.13
C SER A 14 -8.10 19.51 14.70
N TYR A 15 -7.74 20.44 15.58
CA TYR A 15 -6.52 20.35 16.40
C TYR A 15 -6.74 19.61 17.73
N ASP A 16 -7.98 19.19 18.01
CA ASP A 16 -8.37 18.49 19.22
C ASP A 16 -8.19 16.96 19.04
N GLY A 17 -7.30 16.35 19.81
CA GLY A 17 -6.93 14.93 19.68
C GLY A 17 -8.14 13.97 19.73
N PRO A 18 -9.06 14.10 20.71
CA PRO A 18 -10.33 13.40 20.72
C PRO A 18 -11.16 13.53 19.44
N LYS A 19 -11.25 14.72 18.83
CA LYS A 19 -11.95 14.90 17.55
C LYS A 19 -11.22 14.19 16.42
N VAL A 20 -9.90 14.35 16.31
CA VAL A 20 -9.10 13.63 15.31
C VAL A 20 -9.29 12.11 15.44
N ARG A 21 -9.22 11.57 16.66
CA ARG A 21 -9.49 10.15 16.94
C ARG A 21 -10.87 9.73 16.46
N LYS A 22 -11.90 10.54 16.70
CA LYS A 22 -13.26 10.28 16.23
C LYS A 22 -13.32 10.26 14.70
N GLY A 23 -12.67 11.21 14.03
CA GLY A 23 -12.57 11.25 12.57
C GLY A 23 -11.90 10.01 12.00
N LEU A 24 -10.76 9.60 12.56
CA LEU A 24 -10.04 8.38 12.16
C LEU A 24 -10.93 7.14 12.30
N ARG A 25 -11.62 6.97 13.43
CA ARG A 25 -12.57 5.86 13.65
C ARG A 25 -13.75 5.86 12.68
N GLN A 26 -14.22 7.04 12.25
CA GLN A 26 -15.29 7.15 11.26
C GLN A 26 -14.83 6.68 9.88
N VAL A 27 -13.60 7.05 9.49
CA VAL A 27 -12.97 6.53 8.26
C VAL A 27 -12.75 5.03 8.36
N GLU A 28 -12.17 4.55 9.45
CA GLU A 28 -11.95 3.12 9.71
C GLU A 28 -13.24 2.31 9.60
N GLY A 29 -14.31 2.76 10.26
CA GLY A 29 -15.62 2.11 10.21
C GLY A 29 -16.21 2.08 8.81
N LEU A 30 -16.01 3.13 8.02
CA LEU A 30 -16.44 3.17 6.62
C LEU A 30 -15.67 2.14 5.78
N LEU A 31 -14.33 2.10 5.89
CA LEU A 31 -13.49 1.14 5.15
C LEU A 31 -13.82 -0.30 5.57
N ALA A 32 -14.04 -0.55 6.86
CA ALA A 32 -14.43 -1.87 7.36
C ALA A 32 -15.77 -2.33 6.77
N GLN A 33 -16.78 -1.46 6.67
CA GLN A 33 -18.07 -1.79 6.05
C GLN A 33 -17.93 -2.12 4.56
N ILE A 34 -17.01 -1.46 3.87
CA ILE A 34 -16.71 -1.72 2.46
C ILE A 34 -16.05 -3.09 2.31
N CYS A 35 -15.03 -3.40 3.13
CA CYS A 35 -14.23 -4.63 3.00
C CYS A 35 -14.88 -5.89 3.58
N LEU A 36 -15.73 -5.77 4.59
CA LEU A 36 -16.31 -6.92 5.30
C LEU A 36 -17.69 -7.28 4.75
N SER A 37 -17.98 -8.58 4.68
CA SER A 37 -19.31 -9.07 4.30
C SER A 37 -20.31 -8.75 5.41
N ASN A 38 -21.43 -8.12 5.04
CA ASN A 38 -22.54 -7.95 5.96
C ASN A 38 -23.08 -9.33 6.35
N ALA A 39 -23.00 -9.69 7.63
CA ALA A 39 -23.62 -10.90 8.17
C ALA A 39 -25.13 -10.99 7.85
N ASN A 40 -25.78 -9.85 7.57
CA ASN A 40 -27.19 -9.77 7.19
C ASN A 40 -27.51 -10.34 5.79
N SER A 41 -26.54 -10.64 4.93
CA SER A 41 -26.79 -11.29 3.63
C SER A 41 -27.04 -12.80 3.73
N ARG A 42 -26.97 -13.40 4.93
CA ARG A 42 -27.24 -14.84 5.14
C ARG A 42 -28.72 -15.20 5.34
N ASN A 43 -29.64 -14.24 5.32
CA ASN A 43 -31.06 -14.52 5.56
C ASN A 43 -31.80 -15.26 4.43
N ASP A 44 -31.16 -15.56 3.30
CA ASP A 44 -31.81 -16.21 2.14
C ASP A 44 -31.38 -17.66 1.86
N ARG A 45 -30.71 -18.34 2.80
CA ARG A 45 -30.43 -19.79 2.65
C ARG A 45 -30.81 -20.60 3.88
N ALA A 46 -32.03 -21.17 3.80
CA ALA A 46 -32.55 -22.34 4.50
C ALA A 46 -32.73 -22.18 6.04
N HIS A 47 -33.93 -22.25 6.62
CA HIS A 47 -34.97 -23.26 6.47
C HIS A 47 -34.48 -24.65 6.08
N ARG A 48 -33.68 -25.28 6.97
CA ARG A 48 -33.69 -26.74 7.20
C ARG A 48 -32.97 -27.08 8.50
N GLY A 49 -33.67 -27.79 9.39
CA GLY A 49 -33.10 -28.58 10.49
C GLY A 49 -32.72 -27.77 11.73
N ARG A 50 -33.62 -27.75 12.70
CA ARG A 50 -33.37 -27.30 14.08
C ARG A 50 -32.96 -28.53 14.89
N ASP A 51 -31.69 -28.65 15.25
CA ASP A 51 -31.25 -29.49 16.37
C ASP A 51 -30.89 -28.56 17.54
N PRO A 52 -31.47 -28.76 18.74
CA PRO A 52 -31.17 -27.95 19.91
C PRO A 52 -30.26 -28.73 20.85
N ASP A 53 -28.95 -28.71 20.63
CA ASP A 53 -27.92 -29.05 21.63
C ASP A 53 -26.53 -28.73 21.08
N ASP A 54 -26.09 -27.47 21.19
CA ASP A 54 -24.66 -27.12 21.15
C ASP A 54 -24.46 -25.77 21.88
N ASP A 55 -24.02 -25.86 23.12
CA ASP A 55 -23.69 -24.73 24.00
C ASP A 55 -22.23 -24.32 23.76
N GLY A 56 -22.04 -23.27 22.96
CA GLY A 56 -20.72 -22.77 22.57
C GLY A 56 -20.82 -21.62 21.58
N SER A 57 -21.48 -20.51 21.96
CA SER A 57 -21.68 -19.36 21.08
C SER A 57 -20.39 -18.55 20.86
N GLU A 58 -19.49 -19.05 20.01
CA GLU A 58 -18.54 -18.20 19.30
C GLU A 58 -19.32 -17.39 18.25
N MET A 59 -19.40 -16.07 18.45
CA MET A 59 -19.96 -15.15 17.46
C MET A 59 -19.22 -15.34 16.12
N PRO A 60 -19.91 -15.61 15.00
CA PRO A 60 -19.24 -15.78 13.73
C PRO A 60 -18.55 -14.47 13.35
N SER A 61 -17.22 -14.52 13.20
CA SER A 61 -16.43 -13.38 12.76
C SER A 61 -16.89 -12.93 11.36
N PRO A 62 -16.93 -11.61 11.09
CA PRO A 62 -17.33 -11.10 9.79
C PRO A 62 -16.36 -11.63 8.71
N GLN A 63 -16.91 -12.31 7.70
CA GLN A 63 -16.11 -12.87 6.60
C GLN A 63 -15.64 -11.74 5.68
N GLN A 64 -14.33 -11.71 5.40
CA GLN A 64 -13.74 -10.77 4.44
C GLN A 64 -14.27 -11.06 3.02
N LYS A 65 -14.59 -10.00 2.26
CA LYS A 65 -14.95 -10.15 0.85
C LYS A 65 -13.72 -10.48 0.03
N ASP A 66 -13.86 -11.40 -0.92
CA ASP A 66 -12.82 -11.61 -1.93
C ASP A 66 -12.74 -10.40 -2.89
N LEU A 67 -11.58 -10.15 -3.50
CA LEU A 67 -11.34 -9.00 -4.39
C LEU A 67 -12.35 -8.95 -5.54
N ALA A 68 -12.71 -10.10 -6.11
CA ALA A 68 -13.72 -10.19 -7.16
C ALA A 68 -15.09 -9.71 -6.68
N GLN A 69 -15.47 -10.05 -5.44
CA GLN A 69 -16.73 -9.63 -4.83
C GLN A 69 -16.73 -8.13 -4.51
N LEU A 70 -15.60 -7.62 -4.02
CA LEU A 70 -15.44 -6.20 -3.69
C LEU A 70 -15.65 -5.31 -4.91
N SER A 71 -15.09 -5.69 -6.07
CA SER A 71 -15.24 -4.93 -7.33
C SER A 71 -16.69 -4.80 -7.83
N GLN A 72 -17.58 -5.69 -7.37
CA GLN A 72 -19.01 -5.69 -7.72
C GLN A 72 -19.87 -5.00 -6.67
N ASP A 73 -19.32 -4.71 -5.48
CA ASP A 73 -20.05 -4.07 -4.40
C ASP A 73 -20.40 -2.60 -4.74
N PRO A 74 -21.69 -2.22 -4.73
CA PRO A 74 -22.10 -0.84 -4.98
C PRO A 74 -21.47 0.18 -4.03
N ALA A 75 -21.26 -0.17 -2.76
CA ALA A 75 -20.62 0.71 -1.79
C ALA A 75 -19.14 0.92 -2.11
N PHE A 76 -18.44 -0.13 -2.54
CA PHE A 76 -17.05 -0.01 -3.00
C PHE A 76 -16.94 0.88 -4.24
N ARG A 77 -17.82 0.68 -5.24
CA ARG A 77 -17.82 1.50 -6.47
C ARG A 77 -18.10 2.97 -6.19
N GLU A 78 -19.03 3.26 -5.30
CA GLU A 78 -19.32 4.63 -4.88
C GLU A 78 -18.14 5.24 -4.11
N PHE A 79 -17.54 4.48 -3.18
CA PHE A 79 -16.32 4.91 -2.49
C PHE A 79 -15.21 5.24 -3.49
N PHE A 80 -14.92 4.33 -4.41
CA PHE A 80 -13.90 4.47 -5.45
C PHE A 80 -14.14 5.74 -6.27
N LYS A 81 -15.37 5.94 -6.76
CA LYS A 81 -15.75 7.15 -7.50
C LYS A 81 -15.54 8.43 -6.70
N LEU A 82 -15.87 8.44 -5.41
CA LEU A 82 -15.66 9.59 -4.54
C LEU A 82 -14.16 9.89 -4.33
N GLN A 83 -13.29 8.88 -4.41
CA GLN A 83 -11.84 9.07 -4.24
C GLN A 83 -11.18 9.74 -5.45
N GLU A 84 -11.78 9.67 -6.64
CA GLU A 84 -11.30 10.36 -7.85
C GLU A 84 -11.38 11.90 -7.73
N GLY A 85 -12.32 12.40 -6.92
CA GLY A 85 -12.49 13.83 -6.66
C GLY A 85 -11.65 14.33 -5.49
N PHE A 86 -11.20 15.59 -5.54
CA PHE A 86 -10.44 16.19 -4.44
C PHE A 86 -11.27 16.40 -3.16
N GLU A 87 -12.58 16.55 -3.28
CA GLU A 87 -13.47 16.87 -2.15
C GLU A 87 -13.52 15.72 -1.14
N TRP A 88 -13.62 14.49 -1.65
CA TRP A 88 -13.90 13.25 -0.90
C TRP A 88 -12.73 12.27 -0.82
N ASN A 89 -11.56 12.63 -1.34
CA ASN A 89 -10.35 11.80 -1.31
C ASN A 89 -9.82 11.64 0.12
N VAL A 90 -10.03 10.47 0.69
CA VAL A 90 -9.64 10.07 2.05
C VAL A 90 -8.12 10.13 2.25
N PRO A 91 -7.27 9.51 1.39
CA PRO A 91 -5.81 9.62 1.52
C PRO A 91 -5.32 11.07 1.62
N MET A 92 -5.83 11.96 0.77
CA MET A 92 -5.46 13.39 0.79
C MET A 92 -5.80 14.05 2.13
N ARG A 93 -6.97 13.73 2.71
CA ARG A 93 -7.37 14.25 4.03
C ARG A 93 -6.53 13.66 5.17
N LEU A 94 -6.17 12.39 5.09
CA LEU A 94 -5.31 11.72 6.07
C LEU A 94 -3.88 12.26 6.03
N ILE A 95 -3.32 12.50 4.85
CA ILE A 95 -2.01 13.17 4.69
C ILE A 95 -2.02 14.54 5.37
N GLY A 96 -3.04 15.36 5.11
CA GLY A 96 -3.18 16.64 5.80
C GLY A 96 -3.35 16.50 7.32
N THR A 97 -3.92 15.39 7.80
CA THR A 97 -4.02 15.10 9.24
C THR A 97 -2.67 14.72 9.83
N LEU A 98 -1.87 13.90 9.14
CA LEU A 98 -0.50 13.57 9.54
C LEU A 98 0.34 14.84 9.71
N ASP A 99 0.33 15.71 8.71
CA ASP A 99 1.08 16.97 8.71
C ASP A 99 0.77 17.81 9.97
N ARG A 100 -0.52 17.97 10.30
CA ARG A 100 -0.94 18.66 11.54
C ARG A 100 -0.51 17.95 12.82
N LEU A 101 -0.59 16.62 12.85
CA LEU A 101 -0.21 15.82 14.04
C LEU A 101 1.29 15.91 14.31
N MET A 102 2.11 15.94 13.25
CA MET A 102 3.56 16.08 13.32
C MET A 102 3.96 17.51 13.70
N ALA A 103 3.34 18.52 13.10
CA ALA A 103 3.62 19.92 13.42
C ALA A 103 3.35 20.29 14.89
N LYS A 104 2.43 19.57 15.55
CA LYS A 104 2.03 19.86 16.93
C LYS A 104 3.07 19.43 17.98
N GLY A 105 4.15 18.73 17.60
CA GLY A 105 5.34 18.40 18.41
C GLY A 105 5.09 18.06 19.89
N GLY A 106 5.27 16.81 20.32
CA GLY A 106 5.13 16.48 21.74
C GLY A 106 5.68 15.12 22.13
N ASP A 107 5.70 14.87 23.45
CA ASP A 107 6.22 13.68 24.17
C ASP A 107 5.49 12.35 23.82
N GLY A 108 5.27 12.06 22.54
CA GLY A 108 4.55 10.88 22.05
C GLY A 108 3.02 10.96 22.13
N GLY A 109 2.45 12.10 22.53
CA GLY A 109 1.01 12.25 22.76
C GLY A 109 0.12 12.02 21.52
N ASN A 110 0.70 12.16 20.32
CA ASN A 110 0.00 11.94 19.04
C ASN A 110 0.32 10.58 18.41
N ASP A 111 1.19 9.75 18.99
CA ASP A 111 1.73 8.55 18.32
C ASP A 111 0.64 7.59 17.87
N LEU A 112 -0.35 7.35 18.74
CA LEU A 112 -1.48 6.49 18.41
C LEU A 112 -2.34 7.04 17.26
N LEU A 113 -2.44 8.38 17.13
CA LEU A 113 -3.18 9.01 16.04
C LEU A 113 -2.39 8.94 14.73
N ILE A 114 -1.07 9.12 14.79
CA ILE A 114 -0.17 8.96 13.64
C ILE A 114 -0.23 7.52 13.14
N LEU A 115 -0.13 6.54 14.03
CA LEU A 115 -0.22 5.12 13.69
C LEU A 115 -1.56 4.77 13.03
N SER A 116 -2.69 5.19 13.61
CA SER A 116 -4.01 4.98 12.99
C SER A 116 -4.13 5.65 11.62
N ALA A 117 -3.55 6.85 11.45
CA ALA A 117 -3.64 7.55 10.18
C ALA A 117 -2.76 6.91 9.10
N LEU A 118 -1.56 6.42 9.44
CA LEU A 118 -0.71 5.63 8.55
C LEU A 118 -1.39 4.34 8.08
N ASP A 119 -2.01 3.61 9.01
CA ASP A 119 -2.76 2.37 8.69
C ASP A 119 -3.95 2.64 7.76
N LEU A 120 -4.71 3.71 8.02
CA LEU A 120 -5.81 4.11 7.14
C LEU A 120 -5.34 4.61 5.78
N ILE A 121 -4.17 5.28 5.69
CA ILE A 121 -3.56 5.64 4.40
C ILE A 121 -3.26 4.37 3.62
N GLN A 122 -2.61 3.36 4.23
CA GLN A 122 -2.32 2.09 3.58
C GLN A 122 -3.59 1.43 3.03
N GLY A 123 -4.60 1.24 3.88
CA GLY A 123 -5.86 0.63 3.47
C GLY A 123 -6.57 1.39 2.35
N ALA A 124 -6.60 2.73 2.43
CA ALA A 124 -7.23 3.55 1.41
C ALA A 124 -6.46 3.55 0.07
N LEU A 125 -5.12 3.50 0.08
CA LEU A 125 -4.30 3.35 -1.12
C LEU A 125 -4.47 1.98 -1.79
N LEU A 126 -4.68 0.93 -1.00
CA LEU A 126 -4.97 -0.41 -1.53
C LEU A 126 -6.38 -0.50 -2.16
N LEU A 127 -7.36 0.18 -1.56
CA LEU A 127 -8.72 0.26 -2.10
C LEU A 127 -8.85 1.18 -3.31
N HIS A 128 -8.03 2.24 -3.37
CA HIS A 128 -8.00 3.19 -4.47
C HIS A 128 -6.55 3.45 -4.94
N PRO A 129 -5.98 2.53 -5.76
CA PRO A 129 -4.62 2.67 -6.28
C PRO A 129 -4.29 4.00 -6.96
N PRO A 130 -5.20 4.69 -7.69
CA PRO A 130 -4.90 5.99 -8.28
C PRO A 130 -4.49 7.06 -7.26
N SER A 131 -4.93 6.94 -5.99
CA SER A 131 -4.52 7.85 -4.91
C SER A 131 -3.03 7.76 -4.57
N LYS A 132 -2.32 6.72 -5.00
CA LYS A 132 -0.85 6.66 -4.84
C LYS A 132 -0.15 7.84 -5.54
N SER A 133 -0.73 8.40 -6.60
CA SER A 133 -0.20 9.58 -7.28
C SER A 133 -0.01 10.81 -6.39
N LEU A 134 -0.68 10.85 -5.22
CA LEU A 134 -0.47 11.89 -4.22
C LEU A 134 0.99 11.93 -3.73
N PHE A 135 1.70 10.80 -3.72
CA PHE A 135 3.09 10.69 -3.27
C PHE A 135 4.13 10.99 -4.36
N ALA A 136 3.71 11.25 -5.60
CA ALA A 136 4.58 11.84 -6.62
C ALA A 136 4.92 13.32 -6.29
N ARG A 137 4.18 13.93 -5.36
CA ARG A 137 4.45 15.27 -4.86
C ARG A 137 5.48 15.20 -3.74
N GLU A 138 6.57 15.93 -3.90
CA GLU A 138 7.68 15.93 -2.94
C GLU A 138 7.25 16.22 -1.51
N GLN A 139 6.35 17.19 -1.31
CA GLN A 139 5.83 17.55 0.01
C GLN A 139 5.19 16.34 0.74
N ASN A 140 4.42 15.52 0.02
CA ASN A 140 3.74 14.38 0.61
C ASN A 140 4.72 13.21 0.86
N MET A 141 5.73 13.06 0.00
CA MET A 141 6.78 12.06 0.20
C MET A 141 7.69 12.41 1.39
N ASN A 142 8.11 13.68 1.48
CA ASN A 142 8.90 14.18 2.61
C ASN A 142 8.19 13.95 3.95
N LEU A 143 6.86 14.09 4.00
CA LEU A 143 6.10 13.79 5.21
C LEU A 143 6.33 12.34 5.71
N LEU A 144 6.46 11.36 4.80
CA LEU A 144 6.82 9.99 5.17
C LEU A 144 8.29 9.87 5.56
N LEU A 145 9.20 10.56 4.87
CA LEU A 145 10.63 10.55 5.22
C LEU A 145 10.88 11.15 6.61
N ASP A 146 10.20 12.25 6.95
CA ASP A 146 10.26 12.91 8.26
C ASP A 146 9.79 11.99 9.40
N LEU A 147 8.83 11.09 9.12
CA LEU A 147 8.38 10.08 10.09
C LEU A 147 9.39 8.94 10.31
N LEU A 148 10.41 8.80 9.44
CA LEU A 148 11.51 7.85 9.63
C LEU A 148 12.63 8.40 10.53
N GLU A 149 12.61 9.70 10.84
CA GLU A 149 13.64 10.32 11.66
C GLU A 149 13.84 9.62 13.02
N PRO A 150 15.08 9.54 13.56
CA PRO A 150 15.39 8.76 14.75
C PRO A 150 14.67 9.17 16.04
N PHE A 151 14.09 10.37 16.09
CA PHE A 151 13.34 10.84 17.26
C PHE A 151 11.95 10.20 17.37
N ASN A 152 11.40 9.69 16.25
CA ASN A 152 10.12 9.00 16.26
C ASN A 152 10.26 7.61 16.87
N CYS A 153 9.20 7.14 17.53
CA CYS A 153 9.22 5.83 18.17
C CYS A 153 9.31 4.70 17.12
N PRO A 154 9.87 3.52 17.47
CA PRO A 154 10.03 2.39 16.56
C PRO A 154 8.75 1.93 15.85
N ALA A 155 7.59 2.07 16.52
CA ALA A 155 6.30 1.73 15.95
C ALA A 155 5.93 2.64 14.78
N ILE A 156 6.14 3.95 14.91
CA ILE A 156 5.89 4.92 13.84
C ILE A 156 6.82 4.63 12.67
N GLN A 157 8.12 4.46 12.91
CA GLN A 157 9.09 4.15 11.85
C GLN A 157 8.71 2.88 11.08
N SER A 158 8.29 1.82 11.80
CA SER A 158 7.85 0.57 11.18
C SER A 158 6.58 0.73 10.34
N ALA A 159 5.58 1.46 10.85
CA ALA A 159 4.34 1.74 10.13
C ALA A 159 4.58 2.63 8.90
N THR A 160 5.49 3.59 9.01
CA THR A 160 5.90 4.47 7.91
C THR A 160 6.59 3.69 6.80
N LEU A 161 7.50 2.76 7.13
CA LEU A 161 8.13 1.89 6.13
C LEU A 161 7.09 1.07 5.35
N LEU A 162 6.08 0.53 6.03
CA LEU A 162 4.99 -0.19 5.36
C LEU A 162 4.11 0.73 4.50
N THR A 163 3.90 1.96 4.95
CA THR A 163 3.19 2.99 4.19
C THR A 163 3.97 3.38 2.93
N LEU A 164 5.29 3.51 3.03
CA LEU A 164 6.17 3.71 1.87
C LEU A 164 6.07 2.54 0.89
N VAL A 165 6.18 1.28 1.33
CA VAL A 165 5.99 0.12 0.43
C VAL A 165 4.66 0.23 -0.31
N THR A 166 3.57 0.53 0.40
CA THR A 166 2.23 0.66 -0.20
C THR A 166 2.13 1.81 -1.21
N ALA A 167 2.79 2.94 -0.93
CA ALA A 167 2.82 4.09 -1.82
C ALA A 167 3.70 3.87 -3.06
N LEU A 168 4.78 3.07 -2.94
CA LEU A 168 5.77 2.87 -3.99
C LEU A 168 5.46 1.65 -4.89
N ILE A 169 4.80 0.62 -4.36
CA ILE A 169 4.52 -0.61 -5.13
C ILE A 169 3.66 -0.30 -6.35
N ASP A 170 4.09 -0.84 -7.50
CA ASP A 170 3.51 -0.61 -8.83
C ASP A 170 3.42 0.88 -9.24
N THR A 171 4.21 1.76 -8.60
CA THR A 171 4.19 3.21 -8.85
C THR A 171 5.62 3.76 -8.95
N PRO A 172 6.36 3.45 -10.03
CA PRO A 172 7.76 3.81 -10.18
C PRO A 172 8.00 5.33 -10.11
N VAL A 173 7.05 6.15 -10.54
CA VAL A 173 7.09 7.62 -10.37
C VAL A 173 7.30 8.01 -8.91
N ASN A 174 6.57 7.38 -7.99
CA ASN A 174 6.74 7.65 -6.56
C ASN A 174 8.10 7.18 -6.07
N THR A 175 8.62 6.06 -6.61
CA THR A 175 9.98 5.58 -6.30
C THR A 175 11.02 6.59 -6.75
N ARG A 176 10.86 7.19 -7.94
CA ARG A 176 11.73 8.28 -8.41
C ARG A 176 11.67 9.49 -7.47
N THR A 177 10.49 9.91 -7.04
CA THR A 177 10.33 11.01 -6.06
C THR A 177 10.97 10.69 -4.71
N PHE A 178 10.84 9.45 -4.23
CA PHE A 178 11.49 9.00 -3.00
C PHE A 178 13.02 9.07 -3.12
N GLU A 179 13.57 8.61 -4.23
CA GLU A 179 15.02 8.65 -4.47
C GLU A 179 15.55 10.08 -4.63
N SER A 180 14.83 10.96 -5.34
CA SER A 180 15.24 12.35 -5.53
C SER A 180 15.24 13.17 -4.23
N LEU A 181 14.56 12.67 -3.20
CA LEU A 181 14.49 13.25 -1.86
C LEU A 181 15.42 12.55 -0.87
N ASP A 182 16.50 11.92 -1.36
CA ASP A 182 17.48 11.20 -0.54
C ASP A 182 16.87 10.06 0.31
N GLY A 183 15.73 9.51 -0.11
CA GLY A 183 15.04 8.46 0.64
C GLY A 183 15.90 7.22 0.90
N LEU A 184 16.77 6.86 -0.04
CA LEU A 184 17.75 5.77 0.12
C LEU A 184 18.78 6.10 1.20
N LEU A 185 19.27 7.33 1.25
CA LEU A 185 20.18 7.79 2.29
C LEU A 185 19.49 7.74 3.66
N THR A 186 18.25 8.20 3.76
CA THR A 186 17.45 8.16 5.00
C THR A 186 17.29 6.73 5.51
N VAL A 187 16.79 5.82 4.66
CA VAL A 187 16.58 4.39 5.00
C VAL A 187 17.89 3.71 5.40
N THR A 188 18.96 3.87 4.62
CA THR A 188 20.24 3.23 4.92
C THR A 188 20.92 3.82 6.15
N SER A 189 20.78 5.12 6.41
CA SER A 189 21.32 5.76 7.61
C SER A 189 20.61 5.26 8.86
N LEU A 190 19.28 5.14 8.81
CA LEU A 190 18.50 4.52 9.88
C LEU A 190 18.91 3.05 10.09
N PHE A 191 19.16 2.29 9.02
CA PHE A 191 19.60 0.89 9.11
C PHE A 191 20.99 0.74 9.75
N LYS A 192 21.94 1.59 9.34
CA LYS A 192 23.33 1.61 9.83
C LYS A 192 23.42 2.05 11.29
N SER A 193 22.49 2.89 11.75
CA SER A 193 22.52 3.38 13.12
C SER A 193 22.45 2.23 14.15
N ARG A 194 23.29 2.34 15.19
CA ARG A 194 23.33 1.37 16.29
C ARG A 194 22.17 1.56 17.27
N SER A 195 21.54 2.74 17.29
CA SER A 195 20.39 3.04 18.16
C SER A 195 19.07 2.51 17.61
N THR A 196 19.02 2.15 16.32
CA THR A 196 17.79 1.67 15.69
C THR A 196 17.34 0.34 16.27
N ALA A 197 16.08 0.28 16.69
CA ALA A 197 15.47 -0.91 17.26
C ALA A 197 15.53 -2.10 16.29
N ARG A 198 15.68 -3.31 16.84
CA ARG A 198 15.82 -4.54 16.06
C ARG A 198 14.64 -4.77 15.11
N GLU A 199 13.42 -4.49 15.56
CA GLU A 199 12.20 -4.62 14.75
C GLU A 199 12.20 -3.68 13.54
N VAL A 200 12.66 -2.43 13.73
CA VAL A 200 12.79 -1.46 12.64
C VAL A 200 13.87 -1.90 11.66
N LYS A 201 15.00 -2.44 12.14
CA LYS A 201 16.04 -3.01 11.25
C LYS A 201 15.51 -4.13 10.37
N LEU A 202 14.64 -4.99 10.90
CA LEU A 202 14.00 -6.04 10.12
C LEU A 202 13.09 -5.43 9.03
N LYS A 203 12.29 -4.42 9.37
CA LYS A 203 11.47 -3.69 8.39
C LYS A 203 12.28 -2.95 7.33
N LEU A 204 13.42 -2.39 7.70
CA LEU A 204 14.34 -1.75 6.75
C LEU A 204 14.91 -2.77 5.76
N VAL A 205 15.28 -3.96 6.23
CA VAL A 205 15.75 -5.04 5.33
C VAL A 205 14.62 -5.49 4.39
N GLU A 206 13.39 -5.68 4.88
CA GLU A 206 12.22 -5.97 4.03
C GLU A 206 12.00 -4.87 2.98
N PHE A 207 12.11 -3.61 3.37
CA PHE A 207 11.99 -2.47 2.46
C PHE A 207 13.10 -2.47 1.40
N LEU A 208 14.35 -2.75 1.76
CA LEU A 208 15.46 -2.83 0.81
C LEU A 208 15.29 -3.98 -0.18
N TYR A 209 14.78 -5.13 0.27
CA TYR A 209 14.42 -6.23 -0.64
C TYR A 209 13.31 -5.82 -1.60
N PHE A 210 12.25 -5.17 -1.11
CA PHE A 210 11.19 -4.61 -1.94
C PHE A 210 11.74 -3.61 -2.97
N TYR A 211 12.59 -2.68 -2.55
CA TYR A 211 13.19 -1.67 -3.43
C TYR A 211 13.98 -2.32 -4.57
N LEU A 212 14.71 -3.40 -4.31
CA LEU A 212 15.51 -4.12 -5.31
C LEU A 212 14.69 -5.04 -6.23
N MET A 213 13.42 -5.31 -5.93
CA MET A 213 12.56 -6.12 -6.82
C MET A 213 12.39 -5.44 -8.18
N PRO A 214 12.30 -6.18 -9.29
CA PRO A 214 12.05 -5.60 -10.61
C PRO A 214 10.77 -4.74 -10.63
N GLU A 215 10.81 -3.55 -11.24
CA GLU A 215 9.64 -2.66 -11.35
C GLU A 215 8.67 -3.08 -12.47
N ILE A 216 9.12 -3.95 -13.37
CA ILE A 216 8.32 -4.48 -14.46
C ILE A 216 8.28 -6.01 -14.32
N PRO A 217 7.10 -6.66 -14.42
CA PRO A 217 7.02 -8.10 -14.58
C PRO A 217 7.90 -8.57 -15.72
N SER A 218 8.95 -9.32 -15.39
CA SER A 218 9.68 -10.10 -16.36
C SER A 218 8.80 -11.29 -16.76
N ILE A 219 7.91 -11.10 -17.74
CA ILE A 219 7.26 -12.24 -18.39
C ILE A 219 8.40 -13.09 -18.94
N PRO A 220 8.59 -14.34 -18.48
CA PRO A 220 9.58 -15.21 -19.09
C PRO A 220 9.16 -15.32 -20.54
N ARG A 221 9.99 -14.82 -21.46
CA ARG A 221 9.82 -15.16 -22.87
C ARG A 221 9.84 -16.67 -22.89
N ALA A 222 8.70 -17.28 -23.21
CA ALA A 222 8.68 -18.68 -23.58
C ALA A 222 9.54 -18.74 -24.85
N ASP A 223 10.84 -19.02 -24.68
CA ASP A 223 11.67 -19.42 -25.80
C ASP A 223 10.89 -20.50 -26.52
N GLN A 224 10.66 -20.24 -27.81
CA GLN A 224 9.98 -21.11 -28.74
C GLN A 224 10.62 -22.50 -28.63
N ARG A 225 10.03 -23.37 -27.81
CA ARG A 225 10.27 -24.80 -27.92
C ARG A 225 9.44 -25.23 -29.11
N ASP A 226 10.10 -25.25 -30.27
CA ASP A 226 9.67 -26.00 -31.44
C ASP A 226 9.51 -27.47 -31.02
N SER A 227 8.36 -27.88 -30.50
CA SER A 227 7.86 -29.27 -30.37
C SER A 227 6.64 -29.41 -29.45
N VAL A 228 5.46 -28.83 -29.76
CA VAL A 228 4.17 -29.42 -29.30
C VAL A 228 2.97 -28.94 -30.13
N PRO A 229 2.08 -29.82 -30.63
CA PRO A 229 0.90 -29.45 -31.41
C PRO A 229 -0.14 -28.66 -30.58
N GLY A 230 -0.66 -27.58 -31.18
CA GLY A 230 -1.45 -26.55 -30.51
C GLY A 230 -2.93 -26.86 -30.25
N MET A 231 -3.23 -27.64 -29.20
CA MET A 231 -4.63 -27.81 -28.76
C MET A 231 -4.93 -27.68 -27.26
N LEU A 232 -3.96 -27.32 -26.40
CA LEU A 232 -4.21 -27.17 -24.96
C LEU A 232 -3.57 -25.94 -24.27
N GLN A 233 -3.21 -24.89 -25.01
CA GLN A 233 -2.90 -23.59 -24.39
C GLN A 233 -4.19 -22.81 -24.08
N ARG A 234 -4.85 -23.15 -22.96
CA ARG A 234 -5.75 -22.19 -22.28
C ARG A 234 -5.00 -21.61 -21.08
N SER A 235 -4.17 -20.61 -21.35
CA SER A 235 -3.45 -19.85 -20.33
C SER A 235 -4.40 -18.96 -19.51
N PRO A 236 -4.15 -18.76 -18.20
CA PRO A 236 -4.92 -17.89 -17.30
C PRO A 236 -4.62 -16.38 -17.53
N SER A 237 -4.24 -15.98 -18.72
CA SER A 237 -3.67 -14.66 -19.04
C SER A 237 -4.72 -13.57 -19.35
N LYS A 238 -5.98 -13.74 -18.94
CA LYS A 238 -7.06 -12.80 -19.31
C LYS A 238 -7.55 -11.87 -18.20
N LEU A 239 -7.08 -12.02 -16.96
CA LEU A 239 -7.48 -11.13 -15.86
C LEU A 239 -6.51 -9.94 -15.66
N VAL A 240 -5.20 -10.12 -15.87
CA VAL A 240 -4.21 -9.02 -15.80
C VAL A 240 -4.33 -8.06 -16.99
N GLY A 241 -4.84 -8.54 -18.13
CA GLY A 241 -5.01 -7.72 -19.34
C GLY A 241 -6.12 -6.67 -19.26
N ALA A 242 -7.08 -6.81 -18.34
CA ALA A 242 -8.25 -5.92 -18.28
C ALA A 242 -7.93 -4.55 -17.65
N PHE A 243 -6.95 -4.47 -16.74
CA PHE A 243 -6.51 -3.20 -16.15
C PHE A 243 -5.41 -2.50 -16.97
N ASN A 244 -4.68 -3.25 -17.81
CA ASN A 244 -3.56 -2.74 -18.61
C ASN A 244 -3.90 -2.38 -20.07
N ALA A 245 -5.13 -2.65 -20.51
CA ALA A 245 -5.56 -2.40 -21.90
C ALA A 245 -5.71 -0.90 -22.23
N GLU A 246 -5.98 -0.05 -21.23
CA GLU A 246 -6.08 1.40 -21.40
C GLU A 246 -4.70 2.02 -21.73
N SER A 247 -3.64 1.54 -21.08
CA SER A 247 -2.28 2.10 -21.21
C SER A 247 -1.53 1.65 -22.47
N ARG A 248 -1.89 0.49 -23.06
CA ARG A 248 -1.14 -0.08 -24.19
C ARG A 248 -1.50 0.46 -25.58
N ARG A 249 -2.55 1.27 -25.73
CA ARG A 249 -2.98 1.76 -27.06
C ARG A 249 -2.11 2.90 -27.62
N LYS A 250 -1.05 3.34 -26.92
CA LYS A 250 -0.24 4.50 -27.32
C LYS A 250 1.25 4.23 -27.60
N ARG A 251 1.67 2.96 -27.74
CA ARG A 251 3.07 2.64 -28.09
C ARG A 251 3.34 2.73 -29.59
N SER A 252 3.54 3.95 -30.07
CA SER A 252 4.22 4.25 -31.33
C SER A 252 4.78 5.68 -31.27
N GLY A 253 5.92 5.83 -30.61
CA GLY A 253 6.68 7.08 -30.51
C GLY A 253 7.70 6.94 -29.39
N SER A 254 8.88 7.55 -29.54
CA SER A 254 9.90 7.66 -28.49
C SER A 254 9.28 8.25 -27.22
N ASP A 255 9.00 7.40 -26.23
CA ASP A 255 8.14 7.71 -25.09
C ASP A 255 9.00 8.23 -23.91
N PRO A 256 8.76 9.45 -23.40
CA PRO A 256 9.40 9.94 -22.17
C PRO A 256 9.02 9.13 -20.91
N GLU A 257 8.12 8.14 -21.05
CA GLU A 257 7.75 7.19 -20.02
C GLU A 257 8.82 6.11 -19.77
N SER A 258 9.81 5.94 -20.67
CA SER A 258 10.90 4.97 -20.44
C SER A 258 11.83 5.37 -19.30
N ASP A 259 12.00 6.67 -19.06
CA ASP A 259 12.93 7.20 -18.04
C ASP A 259 12.41 7.00 -16.60
N VAL A 260 11.15 6.58 -16.45
CA VAL A 260 10.53 6.39 -15.13
C VAL A 260 10.87 5.03 -14.52
N TYR A 261 11.09 4.01 -15.35
CA TYR A 261 11.33 2.64 -14.90
C TYR A 261 12.82 2.35 -14.81
N LEU A 262 13.28 1.84 -13.67
CA LEU A 262 14.64 1.37 -13.51
C LEU A 262 14.72 -0.17 -13.43
N THR A 263 15.79 -0.69 -14.01
CA THR A 263 16.23 -2.07 -13.85
C THR A 263 16.70 -2.34 -12.42
N THR A 264 16.77 -3.62 -12.04
CA THR A 264 17.32 -4.01 -10.73
C THR A 264 18.79 -3.62 -10.61
N GLU A 265 19.55 -3.67 -11.71
CA GLU A 265 20.95 -3.25 -11.77
C GLU A 265 21.12 -1.75 -11.49
N GLU A 266 20.33 -0.89 -12.13
CA GLU A 266 20.39 0.57 -11.90
C GLU A 266 20.00 0.91 -10.44
N LYS A 267 18.99 0.23 -9.89
CA LYS A 267 18.62 0.39 -8.47
C LYS A 267 19.70 -0.11 -7.52
N GLN A 268 20.40 -1.19 -7.87
CA GLN A 268 21.55 -1.68 -7.12
C GLN A 268 22.67 -0.62 -7.11
N GLU A 269 22.95 0.01 -8.25
CA GLU A 269 23.94 1.09 -8.35
C GLU A 269 23.57 2.27 -7.45
N LEU A 270 22.32 2.73 -7.49
CA LEU A 270 21.83 3.81 -6.61
C LEU A 270 21.98 3.44 -5.13
N LEU A 271 21.56 2.24 -4.73
CA LEU A 271 21.68 1.79 -3.33
C LEU A 271 23.14 1.62 -2.89
N SER A 272 24.03 1.22 -3.80
CA SER A 272 25.47 1.02 -3.51
C SER A 272 26.19 2.31 -3.11
N GLN A 273 25.66 3.47 -3.49
CA GLN A 273 26.17 4.77 -3.07
C GLN A 273 26.02 5.00 -1.56
N HIS A 274 25.07 4.30 -0.92
CA HIS A 274 24.74 4.50 0.49
C HIS A 274 25.01 3.27 1.37
N LEU A 275 25.13 2.08 0.79
CA LEU A 275 25.36 0.82 1.50
C LEU A 275 26.44 0.00 0.77
N SER A 276 27.44 -0.50 1.48
CA SER A 276 28.58 -1.23 0.87
C SER A 276 28.35 -2.73 0.67
N SER A 277 27.22 -3.27 1.14
CA SER A 277 26.92 -4.71 1.17
C SER A 277 25.69 -5.06 0.33
N VAL A 278 25.46 -4.32 -0.76
CA VAL A 278 24.26 -4.50 -1.60
C VAL A 278 24.31 -5.82 -2.36
N GLU A 279 25.51 -6.29 -2.71
CA GLU A 279 25.73 -7.54 -3.42
C GLU A 279 25.18 -8.74 -2.65
N ASP A 280 25.34 -8.74 -1.31
CA ASP A 280 24.81 -9.80 -0.45
C ASP A 280 23.28 -9.79 -0.45
N LEU A 281 22.64 -8.60 -0.35
CA LEU A 281 21.18 -8.48 -0.45
C LEU A 281 20.67 -8.97 -1.82
N VAL A 282 21.32 -8.59 -2.92
CA VAL A 282 20.90 -9.00 -4.27
C VAL A 282 21.06 -10.52 -4.45
N LYS A 283 22.15 -11.09 -3.93
CA LYS A 283 22.38 -12.53 -3.94
C LYS A 283 21.33 -13.28 -3.14
N ASP A 284 20.99 -12.78 -1.95
CA ASP A 284 19.95 -13.37 -1.10
C ASP A 284 18.57 -13.27 -1.76
N LEU A 285 18.22 -12.15 -2.38
CA LEU A 285 16.97 -11.98 -3.14
C LEU A 285 16.85 -13.01 -4.27
N ARG A 286 17.92 -13.21 -5.05
CA ARG A 286 17.98 -14.19 -6.15
C ARG A 286 17.83 -15.63 -5.66
N ASN A 287 18.41 -15.96 -4.51
CA ASN A 287 18.37 -17.30 -3.94
C ASN A 287 17.05 -17.61 -3.22
N CYS A 288 16.48 -16.63 -2.52
CA CYS A 288 15.29 -16.83 -1.71
C CYS A 288 14.00 -16.81 -2.53
N ALA A 289 13.99 -16.21 -3.73
CA ALA A 289 12.79 -16.00 -4.55
C ALA A 289 11.55 -15.68 -3.69
N PRO A 290 11.57 -14.59 -2.89
CA PRO A 290 10.67 -14.41 -1.75
C PRO A 290 9.17 -14.41 -2.10
N PHE A 291 8.82 -14.26 -3.38
CA PHE A 291 7.46 -14.32 -3.91
C PHE A 291 7.24 -15.43 -4.98
N GLY A 292 8.07 -16.48 -4.99
CA GLY A 292 7.77 -17.71 -5.74
C GLY A 292 8.00 -17.65 -7.26
N GLY A 293 8.92 -16.81 -7.75
CA GLY A 293 9.35 -16.82 -9.16
C GLY A 293 8.31 -16.33 -10.19
N VAL A 294 7.13 -15.89 -9.73
CA VAL A 294 6.14 -15.19 -10.55
C VAL A 294 6.08 -13.75 -10.04
N VAL A 295 6.85 -12.87 -10.69
CA VAL A 295 6.77 -11.42 -10.44
C VAL A 295 5.56 -10.91 -11.22
N CYS A 296 4.58 -10.32 -10.51
CA CYS A 296 3.29 -9.83 -11.01
C CYS A 296 3.41 -8.94 -12.24
#